data_AF-A0A8H7C7U4-F1
#
_entry.id   AF-A0A8H7C7U4-F1
#
_cell.length_a   1.000
_cell.length_b   1.000
_cell.length_c   1.000
_cell.angle_alpha   90.00
_cell.angle_beta   90.00
_cell.angle_gamma   90.00
#
_symmetry.space_group_name_H-M   'P 1'
#
loop_
_entity.id
_entity.type
_entity.pdbx_description
1 polymer ?
#
loop_
_entity_poly.entity_id
_entity_poly.type
_entity_poly.pdbx_seq_one_letter_code
_entity_poly.pdbx_strand_id
1 'polypeptide(L)'
;MVLGILCASAPDKTTNLLKHAPTDAIYWRIQLFWKENKHLTSIEETRRALHQGYKYLDIFQRARQGDERMRALLQRYSNLINARCKKEYWQYLARKELVWRAKLRFRPIVTGAYFPPSVFHKPLPRMVNQPTKLSQMIRWRYEVVERRVQRQQAYIETINDIKADCRAEEALQDRVPTLRGKGLFGGHEQDWTTPYKRELDSIQAAYDRGNLRAQTPFPQSLLTQLKQARRERILNKTKERLRELRGEQTPSLLKKLRQGPPARILKNMSSRQRYLDKVARHPSEVGMVARAKRELRRGMKNAKAYLVEDSLDKKKELDAIAEEIRRGNLKRGVGMRITD
;
A
#
# COMPACT_ATOMS: atom_id res chain seq x y z
N MET A 1 13.79 -46.05 -19.55
CA MET A 1 14.29 -45.18 -20.65
C MET A 1 13.61 -45.52 -21.98
N VAL A 2 12.27 -45.47 -22.09
CA VAL A 2 11.56 -45.71 -23.38
C VAL A 2 10.51 -44.63 -23.69
N LEU A 3 10.25 -43.70 -22.76
CA LEU A 3 9.27 -42.60 -22.97
C LEU A 3 9.88 -41.31 -23.55
N GLY A 4 11.17 -41.29 -23.91
CA GLY A 4 11.86 -40.11 -24.43
C GLY A 4 11.76 -39.91 -25.95
N ILE A 5 11.28 -40.90 -26.71
CA ILE A 5 11.40 -40.89 -28.18
C ILE A 5 10.12 -40.38 -28.88
N LEU A 6 8.95 -40.42 -28.22
CA LEU A 6 7.69 -39.98 -28.85
C LEU A 6 7.51 -38.45 -28.89
N CYS A 7 8.24 -37.69 -28.08
CA CYS A 7 8.21 -36.22 -28.12
C CYS A 7 9.06 -35.62 -29.26
N ALA A 8 9.95 -36.40 -29.89
CA ALA A 8 10.85 -35.90 -30.95
C ALA A 8 10.25 -35.96 -32.36
N SER A 9 9.16 -36.72 -32.60
CA SER A 9 8.48 -36.80 -33.91
C SER A 9 7.34 -35.77 -34.11
N ALA A 10 7.12 -34.88 -33.13
CA ALA A 10 6.08 -33.86 -33.17
C ALA A 10 6.45 -32.49 -33.83
N PRO A 11 7.69 -32.15 -34.25
CA PRO A 11 7.96 -30.83 -34.83
C PRO A 11 7.33 -30.67 -36.23
N ASP A 12 7.22 -31.73 -37.02
CA ASP A 12 6.63 -31.68 -38.38
C ASP A 12 5.09 -31.54 -38.37
N LYS A 13 4.44 -32.01 -37.30
CA LYS A 13 2.97 -32.02 -37.21
C LYS A 13 2.43 -30.70 -36.66
N THR A 14 3.13 -30.12 -35.69
CA THR A 14 2.81 -28.79 -35.16
C THR A 14 3.01 -27.71 -36.21
N THR A 15 4.07 -27.82 -37.02
CA THR A 15 4.30 -26.93 -38.17
C THR A 15 3.21 -27.06 -39.23
N ASN A 16 2.70 -28.27 -39.51
CA ASN A 16 1.63 -28.44 -40.49
C ASN A 16 0.29 -27.83 -40.01
N LEU A 17 -0.10 -28.04 -38.76
CA LEU A 17 -1.32 -27.43 -38.20
C LEU A 17 -1.26 -25.90 -38.19
N LEU A 18 -0.09 -25.33 -37.85
CA LEU A 18 0.12 -23.88 -37.85
C LEU A 18 0.16 -23.28 -39.26
N LYS A 19 0.67 -24.01 -40.26
CA LYS A 19 0.68 -23.58 -41.68
C LYS A 19 -0.72 -23.45 -42.28
N HIS A 20 -1.68 -24.23 -41.78
CA HIS A 20 -3.06 -24.21 -42.27
C HIS A 20 -3.99 -23.30 -41.44
N ALA A 21 -3.51 -22.64 -40.39
CA ALA A 21 -4.33 -21.75 -39.58
C ALA A 21 -4.81 -20.53 -40.40
N PRO A 22 -6.12 -20.21 -40.42
CA PRO A 22 -6.66 -19.17 -41.30
C PRO A 22 -6.53 -17.74 -40.77
N THR A 23 -6.35 -17.54 -39.47
CA THR A 23 -6.20 -16.22 -38.83
C THR A 23 -5.17 -16.26 -37.70
N ASP A 24 -4.55 -15.11 -37.43
CA ASP A 24 -3.55 -14.96 -36.36
C ASP A 24 -4.07 -15.34 -34.97
N ALA A 25 -5.36 -15.08 -34.70
CA ALA A 25 -6.00 -15.44 -33.44
C ALA A 25 -6.07 -16.96 -33.24
N ILE A 26 -6.38 -17.69 -34.32
CA ILE A 26 -6.42 -19.16 -34.32
C ILE A 26 -5.01 -19.72 -34.24
N TYR A 27 -4.07 -19.15 -35.00
CA TYR A 27 -2.65 -19.48 -34.94
C TYR A 27 -2.11 -19.36 -33.51
N TRP A 28 -2.35 -18.23 -32.84
CA TRP A 28 -1.97 -17.99 -31.45
C TRP A 28 -2.63 -19.00 -30.49
N ARG A 29 -3.92 -19.30 -30.68
CA ARG A 29 -4.63 -20.27 -29.81
C ARG A 29 -4.07 -21.68 -29.97
N ILE A 30 -3.67 -22.10 -31.17
CA ILE A 30 -3.03 -23.40 -31.42
C ILE A 30 -1.66 -23.44 -30.76
N GLN A 31 -0.86 -22.38 -30.88
CA GLN A 31 0.42 -22.29 -30.17
C GLN A 31 0.21 -22.41 -28.65
N LEU A 32 -0.80 -21.73 -28.10
CA LEU A 32 -1.13 -21.82 -26.68
C LEU A 32 -1.55 -23.24 -26.29
N PHE A 33 -2.39 -23.89 -27.09
CA PHE A 33 -2.82 -25.28 -26.89
C PHE A 33 -1.63 -26.25 -26.80
N TRP A 34 -0.63 -26.11 -27.67
CA TRP A 34 0.58 -26.95 -27.61
C TRP A 34 1.47 -26.61 -26.41
N LYS A 35 1.56 -25.33 -26.02
CA LYS A 35 2.30 -24.93 -24.81
C LYS A 35 1.65 -25.49 -23.54
N GLU A 36 0.33 -25.40 -23.43
CA GLU A 36 -0.46 -25.96 -22.32
C GLU A 36 -0.24 -27.48 -22.20
N ASN A 37 -0.23 -28.19 -23.33
CA ASN A 37 -0.12 -29.64 -23.37
C ASN A 37 1.31 -30.18 -23.44
N LYS A 38 2.35 -29.33 -23.39
CA LYS A 38 3.76 -29.75 -23.50
C LYS A 38 4.20 -30.69 -22.36
N HIS A 39 3.58 -30.55 -21.19
CA HIS A 39 3.94 -31.28 -19.98
C HIS A 39 3.12 -32.55 -19.76
N LEU A 40 2.27 -32.94 -20.72
CA LEU A 40 1.48 -34.17 -20.59
C LEU A 40 2.40 -35.40 -20.61
N THR A 41 2.31 -36.21 -19.55
CA THR A 41 3.05 -37.47 -19.40
C THR A 41 2.13 -38.69 -19.55
N SER A 42 0.82 -38.51 -19.37
CA SER A 42 -0.18 -39.57 -19.54
C SER A 42 -0.38 -39.89 -21.02
N ILE A 43 -0.31 -41.18 -21.36
CA ILE A 43 -0.49 -41.67 -22.73
C ILE A 43 -1.89 -41.36 -23.24
N GLU A 44 -2.92 -41.54 -22.39
CA GLU A 44 -4.30 -41.30 -22.78
C GLU A 44 -4.58 -39.82 -23.05
N GLU A 45 -4.09 -38.94 -22.18
CA GLU A 45 -4.28 -37.49 -22.32
C GLU A 45 -3.54 -36.96 -23.55
N THR A 46 -2.31 -37.45 -23.77
CA THR A 46 -1.53 -37.14 -24.97
C THR A 46 -2.28 -37.59 -26.23
N ARG A 47 -2.84 -38.81 -26.24
CA ARG A 47 -3.64 -39.33 -27.36
C ARG A 47 -4.88 -38.47 -27.61
N ARG A 48 -5.60 -38.05 -26.56
CA ARG A 48 -6.78 -37.15 -26.68
C ARG A 48 -6.38 -35.80 -27.27
N ALA A 49 -5.30 -35.18 -26.79
CA ALA A 49 -4.80 -33.90 -27.28
C ALA A 49 -4.36 -33.98 -28.76
N LEU A 50 -3.69 -35.06 -29.16
CA LEU A 50 -3.31 -35.29 -30.55
C LEU A 50 -4.53 -35.47 -31.46
N HIS A 51 -5.51 -36.27 -31.04
CA HIS A 51 -6.78 -36.44 -31.78
C HIS A 51 -7.52 -35.12 -31.96
N GLN A 52 -7.52 -34.28 -30.93
CA GLN A 52 -8.10 -32.94 -31.03
C GLN A 52 -7.34 -32.05 -32.02
N GLY A 53 -6.01 -32.12 -32.04
CA GLY A 53 -5.17 -31.47 -33.05
C GLY A 53 -5.48 -31.92 -34.48
N TYR A 54 -5.68 -33.23 -34.70
CA TYR A 54 -6.05 -33.76 -36.02
C TYR A 54 -7.43 -33.29 -36.48
N LYS A 55 -8.42 -33.21 -35.57
CA LYS A 55 -9.73 -32.63 -35.87
C LYS A 55 -9.62 -31.16 -36.31
N TYR A 56 -8.75 -30.39 -35.66
CA TYR A 56 -8.52 -29.00 -36.06
C TYR A 56 -7.85 -28.89 -37.44
N LEU A 57 -6.90 -29.77 -37.75
CA LEU A 57 -6.25 -29.82 -39.06
C LEU A 57 -7.26 -30.04 -40.18
N ASP A 58 -8.15 -31.03 -40.03
CA ASP A 58 -9.17 -31.36 -41.02
C ASP A 58 -10.10 -30.16 -41.28
N ILE A 59 -10.57 -29.51 -40.21
CA ILE A 59 -11.40 -28.30 -40.31
C ILE A 59 -10.67 -27.16 -41.05
N PHE A 60 -9.38 -26.96 -40.79
CA PHE A 60 -8.59 -25.92 -41.46
C PHE A 60 -8.35 -26.24 -42.94
N GLN A 61 -8.09 -27.50 -43.27
CA GLN A 61 -7.90 -27.95 -44.65
C GLN A 61 -9.19 -27.77 -45.46
N ARG A 62 -10.35 -28.18 -44.92
CA ARG A 62 -11.67 -27.97 -45.56
C ARG A 62 -11.98 -26.49 -45.77
N ALA A 63 -11.73 -25.66 -44.77
CA ALA A 63 -11.90 -24.21 -44.90
C ALA A 63 -10.99 -23.59 -45.97
N ARG A 64 -9.77 -24.13 -46.15
CA ARG A 64 -8.82 -23.69 -47.18
C ARG A 64 -9.19 -24.19 -48.58
N GLN A 65 -9.81 -25.36 -48.68
CA GLN A 65 -10.34 -25.94 -49.92
C GLN A 65 -11.61 -25.22 -50.44
N GLY A 66 -12.17 -24.29 -49.67
CA GLY A 66 -13.29 -23.44 -50.10
C GLY A 66 -14.62 -23.70 -49.40
N ASP A 67 -14.68 -24.55 -48.37
CA ASP A 67 -15.91 -24.77 -47.59
C ASP A 67 -16.31 -23.50 -46.81
N GLU A 68 -17.35 -22.83 -47.28
CA GLU A 68 -17.87 -21.58 -46.72
C GLU A 68 -18.35 -21.75 -45.27
N ARG A 69 -18.95 -22.89 -44.94
CA ARG A 69 -19.46 -23.16 -43.60
C ARG A 69 -18.31 -23.25 -42.59
N MET A 70 -17.25 -23.97 -42.95
CA MET A 70 -16.06 -24.09 -42.09
C MET A 70 -15.32 -22.75 -41.98
N ARG A 71 -15.24 -21.98 -43.07
CA ARG A 71 -14.66 -20.63 -43.05
C ARG A 71 -15.44 -19.69 -42.13
N ALA A 72 -16.77 -19.66 -42.21
CA ALA A 72 -17.62 -18.85 -41.34
C ALA A 72 -17.50 -19.28 -39.86
N LEU A 73 -17.43 -20.59 -39.59
CA LEU A 73 -17.20 -21.11 -38.25
C LEU A 73 -15.87 -20.60 -37.68
N LEU A 74 -14.79 -20.69 -38.45
CA LEU A 74 -13.45 -20.26 -38.03
C LEU A 74 -13.39 -18.74 -37.82
N GLN A 75 -14.03 -17.95 -38.67
CA GLN A 75 -14.16 -16.50 -38.47
C GLN A 75 -14.89 -16.18 -37.16
N ARG A 76 -16.00 -16.86 -36.85
CA ARG A 76 -16.73 -16.67 -35.59
C ARG A 76 -15.86 -17.00 -34.39
N TYR A 77 -15.11 -18.11 -34.44
CA TYR A 77 -14.18 -18.48 -33.38
C TYR A 77 -13.02 -17.48 -33.24
N SER A 78 -12.47 -16.99 -34.35
CA SER A 78 -11.45 -15.95 -34.36
C SER A 78 -11.95 -14.67 -33.66
N ASN A 79 -13.19 -14.26 -33.94
CA ASN A 79 -13.82 -13.12 -33.29
C ASN A 79 -14.02 -13.34 -31.78
N LEU A 80 -14.43 -14.54 -31.38
CA LEU A 80 -14.56 -14.91 -29.96
C LEU A 80 -13.20 -14.86 -29.25
N ILE A 81 -12.16 -15.45 -29.84
CA ILE A 81 -10.79 -15.41 -29.31
C ILE A 81 -10.34 -13.96 -29.16
N ASN A 82 -10.49 -13.14 -30.19
CA ASN A 82 -10.14 -11.72 -30.15
C ASN A 82 -10.90 -10.95 -29.07
N ALA A 83 -12.21 -11.19 -28.92
CA ALA A 83 -13.01 -10.58 -27.87
C ALA A 83 -12.54 -11.00 -26.47
N ARG A 84 -12.21 -12.29 -26.29
CA ARG A 84 -11.64 -12.82 -25.04
C ARG A 84 -10.27 -12.20 -24.75
N CYS A 85 -9.38 -12.12 -25.72
CA CYS A 85 -8.06 -11.50 -25.57
C CYS A 85 -8.16 -10.02 -25.23
N LYS A 86 -9.06 -9.27 -25.89
CA LYS A 86 -9.35 -7.88 -25.55
C LYS A 86 -9.86 -7.75 -24.11
N LYS A 87 -10.80 -8.60 -23.70
CA LYS A 87 -11.31 -8.61 -22.32
C LYS A 87 -10.18 -8.88 -21.32
N GLU A 88 -9.34 -9.88 -21.55
CA GLU A 88 -8.22 -10.19 -20.66
C GLU A 88 -7.18 -9.06 -20.61
N TYR A 89 -6.89 -8.44 -21.76
CA TYR A 89 -6.01 -7.27 -21.83
C TYR A 89 -6.53 -6.12 -20.98
N TRP A 90 -7.82 -5.78 -21.09
CA TRP A 90 -8.43 -4.75 -20.26
C TRP A 90 -8.44 -5.11 -18.77
N GLN A 91 -8.69 -6.38 -18.44
CA GLN A 91 -8.59 -6.86 -17.06
C GLN A 91 -7.16 -6.77 -16.53
N TYR A 92 -6.17 -7.14 -17.33
CA TYR A 92 -4.76 -7.00 -17.00
C TYR A 92 -4.39 -5.53 -16.74
N LEU A 93 -4.80 -4.62 -17.62
CA LEU A 93 -4.60 -3.18 -17.42
C LEU A 93 -5.26 -2.69 -16.13
N ALA A 94 -6.49 -3.11 -15.86
CA ALA A 94 -7.20 -2.77 -14.63
C ALA A 94 -6.46 -3.30 -13.37
N ARG A 95 -6.00 -4.56 -13.38
CA ARG A 95 -5.19 -5.14 -12.29
C ARG A 95 -3.88 -4.38 -12.11
N LYS A 96 -3.19 -4.05 -13.21
CA LYS A 96 -1.93 -3.29 -13.20
C LYS A 96 -2.13 -1.89 -12.60
N GLU A 97 -3.22 -1.21 -12.99
CA GLU A 97 -3.58 0.10 -12.47
C GLU A 97 -3.96 0.04 -10.99
N LEU A 98 -4.68 -0.99 -10.55
CA LEU A 98 -4.98 -1.21 -9.13
C LEU A 98 -3.69 -1.39 -8.31
N VAL A 99 -2.75 -2.22 -8.78
CA VAL A 99 -1.44 -2.40 -8.13
C VAL A 99 -0.65 -1.09 -8.09
N TRP A 100 -0.65 -0.33 -9.19
CA TRP A 100 0.02 0.96 -9.26
C TRP A 100 -0.59 1.98 -8.28
N ARG A 101 -1.91 2.08 -8.23
CA ARG A 101 -2.64 2.93 -7.28
C ARG A 101 -2.37 2.52 -5.83
N ALA A 102 -2.34 1.22 -5.54
CA ALA A 102 -1.99 0.71 -4.22
C ALA A 102 -0.55 1.11 -3.85
N LYS A 103 0.41 0.96 -4.78
CA LYS A 103 1.80 1.41 -4.59
C LYS A 103 1.88 2.90 -4.29
N LEU A 104 1.15 3.74 -5.02
CA LEU A 104 1.12 5.20 -4.77
C LEU A 104 0.45 5.55 -3.43
N ARG A 105 -0.59 4.82 -3.04
CA ARG A 105 -1.32 5.02 -1.78
C ARG A 105 -0.46 4.67 -0.57
N PHE A 106 0.26 3.55 -0.62
CA PHE A 106 1.07 3.03 0.49
C PHE A 106 2.56 3.40 0.39
N ARG A 107 2.95 4.26 -0.55
CA ARG A 107 4.33 4.72 -0.63
C ARG A 107 4.73 5.43 0.67
N PRO A 108 5.93 5.19 1.20
CA PRO A 108 6.45 5.97 2.31
C PRO A 108 6.66 7.42 1.90
N ILE A 109 6.12 8.36 2.68
CA ILE A 109 6.25 9.79 2.46
C ILE A 109 6.81 10.41 3.74
N VAL A 110 7.98 11.05 3.64
CA VAL A 110 8.61 11.73 4.76
C VAL A 110 7.77 12.93 5.17
N THR A 111 7.43 13.02 6.46
CA THR A 111 6.56 14.08 6.98
C THR A 111 7.31 15.33 7.43
N GLY A 112 8.63 15.22 7.60
CA GLY A 112 9.48 16.24 8.22
C GLY A 112 9.63 16.10 9.74
N ALA A 113 8.96 15.13 10.36
CA ALA A 113 9.24 14.69 11.73
C ALA A 113 10.22 13.51 11.74
N TYR A 114 10.80 13.20 12.90
CA TYR A 114 11.75 12.10 13.07
C TYR A 114 11.47 11.34 14.38
N PHE A 115 12.00 10.13 14.46
CA PHE A 115 12.10 9.38 15.70
C PHE A 115 13.46 9.65 16.33
N PRO A 116 13.51 9.95 17.64
CA PRO A 116 14.77 10.01 18.35
C PRO A 116 15.46 8.64 18.31
N PRO A 117 16.80 8.59 18.35
CA PRO A 117 17.49 7.32 18.50
C PRO A 117 17.03 6.62 19.78
N SER A 118 16.97 5.29 19.71
CA SER A 118 16.61 4.42 20.83
C SER A 118 17.49 3.17 20.81
N VAL A 119 17.39 2.36 21.86
CA VAL A 119 18.09 1.06 21.94
C VAL A 119 17.72 0.16 20.76
N PHE A 120 16.51 0.33 20.21
CA PHE A 120 15.96 -0.49 19.14
C PHE A 120 16.28 0.05 17.75
N HIS A 121 16.56 1.34 17.58
CA HIS A 121 16.87 1.90 16.27
C HIS A 121 17.70 3.18 16.34
N LYS A 122 18.50 3.40 15.29
CA LYS A 122 19.19 4.66 15.01
C LYS A 122 18.18 5.79 14.76
N PRO A 123 18.61 7.07 14.63
CA PRO A 123 17.69 8.14 14.24
C PRO A 123 17.04 7.84 12.88
N LEU A 124 15.71 7.96 12.79
CA LEU A 124 14.93 7.59 11.61
C LEU A 124 13.93 8.68 11.23
N PRO A 125 13.63 8.90 9.94
CA PRO A 125 12.57 9.80 9.52
C PRO A 125 11.19 9.23 9.85
N ARG A 126 10.28 10.10 10.29
CA ARG A 126 8.87 9.74 10.42
C ARG A 126 8.19 9.89 9.06
N MET A 127 7.71 8.76 8.55
CA MET A 127 6.95 8.63 7.32
C MET A 127 5.48 8.37 7.64
N VAL A 128 4.57 8.79 6.75
CA VAL A 128 3.13 8.52 6.89
C VAL A 128 2.86 7.01 6.83
N ASN A 129 3.32 6.37 5.76
CA ASN A 129 3.31 4.91 5.61
C ASN A 129 4.72 4.41 5.93
N GLN A 130 4.96 3.98 7.16
CA GLN A 130 6.25 3.39 7.52
C GLN A 130 6.45 2.05 6.79
N PRO A 131 7.64 1.79 6.20
CA PRO A 131 7.91 0.50 5.58
C PRO A 131 7.73 -0.64 6.59
N THR A 132 6.98 -1.67 6.21
CA THR A 132 6.67 -2.81 7.11
C THR A 132 7.93 -3.46 7.65
N LYS A 133 8.98 -3.60 6.83
CA LYS A 133 10.28 -4.14 7.26
C LYS A 133 10.90 -3.36 8.40
N LEU A 134 10.77 -2.03 8.41
CA LEU A 134 11.29 -1.18 9.47
C LEU A 134 10.52 -1.39 10.77
N SER A 135 9.20 -1.39 10.70
CA SER A 135 8.33 -1.66 11.85
C SER A 135 8.55 -3.07 12.42
N GLN A 136 8.68 -4.08 11.55
CA GLN A 136 8.98 -5.45 11.94
C GLN A 136 10.37 -5.60 12.57
N MET A 137 11.39 -4.92 12.02
CA MET A 137 12.73 -4.90 12.61
C MET A 137 12.70 -4.32 14.03
N ILE A 138 12.00 -3.21 14.25
CA ILE A 138 11.89 -2.60 15.59
C ILE A 138 11.17 -3.57 16.54
N ARG A 139 10.02 -4.11 16.12
CA ARG A 139 9.25 -5.09 16.91
C ARG A 139 10.09 -6.32 17.29
N TRP A 140 10.78 -6.91 16.32
CA TRP A 140 11.64 -8.06 16.56
C TRP A 140 12.73 -7.75 17.58
N ARG A 141 13.31 -6.53 17.55
CA ARG A 141 14.30 -6.12 18.57
C ARG A 141 13.70 -5.98 19.96
N TYR A 142 12.44 -5.55 20.10
CA TYR A 142 11.74 -5.57 21.38
C TYR A 142 11.61 -7.00 21.91
N GLU A 143 11.06 -7.91 21.10
CA GLU A 143 10.86 -9.32 21.47
C GLU A 143 12.19 -10.01 21.82
N VAL A 144 13.27 -9.69 21.10
CA VAL A 144 14.60 -10.24 21.39
C VAL A 144 15.18 -9.69 22.70
N VAL A 145 14.97 -8.42 23.01
CA VAL A 145 15.40 -7.84 24.30
C VAL A 145 14.65 -8.49 25.45
N GLU A 146 13.34 -8.65 25.35
CA GLU A 146 12.53 -9.33 26.35
C GLU A 146 13.02 -10.77 26.61
N ARG A 147 13.27 -11.54 25.56
CA ARG A 147 13.83 -12.89 25.68
C ARG A 147 15.22 -12.90 26.31
N ARG A 148 16.05 -11.88 26.07
CA ARG A 148 17.38 -11.79 26.69
C ARG A 148 17.28 -11.48 28.18
N VAL A 149 16.37 -10.61 28.60
CA VAL A 149 16.14 -10.33 30.02
C VAL A 149 15.73 -11.61 30.76
N GLN A 150 14.80 -12.38 30.20
CA GLN A 150 14.38 -13.66 30.77
C GLN A 150 15.55 -14.66 30.84
N ARG A 151 16.33 -14.80 29.77
CA ARG A 151 17.51 -15.69 29.76
C ARG A 151 18.57 -15.25 30.75
N GLN A 152 18.82 -13.95 30.85
CA GLN A 152 19.80 -13.39 31.79
C GLN A 152 19.40 -13.72 33.23
N GLN A 153 18.12 -13.54 33.58
CA GLN A 153 17.59 -13.92 34.90
C GLN A 153 17.78 -15.42 35.17
N ALA A 154 17.35 -16.27 34.23
CA ALA A 154 17.50 -17.72 34.36
C ALA A 154 18.97 -18.17 34.52
N TYR A 155 19.90 -17.58 33.78
CA TYR A 155 21.33 -17.89 33.92
C TYR A 155 21.92 -17.41 35.24
N ILE A 156 21.50 -16.24 35.74
CA ILE A 156 21.93 -15.77 37.06
C ILE A 156 21.40 -16.71 38.16
N GLU A 157 20.13 -17.13 38.08
CA GLU A 157 19.54 -18.11 38.98
C GLU A 157 20.31 -19.43 38.94
N THR A 158 20.55 -19.98 37.75
CA THR A 158 21.30 -21.24 37.58
C THR A 158 22.72 -21.14 38.15
N ILE A 159 23.42 -20.01 37.95
CA ILE A 159 24.75 -19.80 38.53
C ILE A 159 24.68 -19.76 40.07
N ASN A 160 23.63 -19.17 40.64
CA ASN A 160 23.46 -19.13 42.09
C ASN A 160 23.14 -20.52 42.67
N ASP A 161 22.34 -21.33 41.97
CA ASP A 161 22.03 -22.71 42.34
C ASP A 161 23.29 -23.57 42.32
N ILE A 162 24.09 -23.50 41.23
CA ILE A 162 25.38 -24.20 41.14
C ILE A 162 26.30 -23.82 42.32
N LYS A 163 26.36 -22.54 42.68
CA LYS A 163 27.15 -22.08 43.83
C LYS A 163 26.62 -22.60 45.16
N ALA A 164 25.31 -22.69 45.32
CA ALA A 164 24.69 -23.25 46.51
C ALA A 164 25.01 -24.75 46.64
N ASP A 165 24.93 -25.50 45.53
CA ASP A 165 25.27 -26.92 45.49
C ASP A 165 26.76 -27.17 45.76
N CYS A 166 27.65 -26.36 45.18
CA CYS A 166 29.10 -26.43 45.48
C CYS A 166 29.36 -26.24 46.98
N ARG A 167 28.76 -25.22 47.60
CA ARG A 167 28.90 -24.96 49.04
C ARG A 167 28.31 -26.07 49.90
N ALA A 168 27.17 -26.61 49.50
CA ALA A 168 26.52 -27.71 50.23
C ALA A 168 27.37 -28.98 50.18
N GLU A 169 27.97 -29.28 49.03
CA GLU A 169 28.85 -30.43 48.86
C GLU A 169 30.17 -30.25 49.61
N GLU A 170 30.79 -29.06 49.58
CA GLU A 170 31.96 -28.73 50.39
C GLU A 170 31.68 -28.91 51.89
N ALA A 171 30.55 -28.37 52.37
CA ALA A 171 30.13 -28.53 53.76
C ALA A 171 29.85 -30.00 54.14
N LEU A 172 29.37 -30.82 53.19
CA LEU A 172 29.16 -32.25 53.39
C LEU A 172 30.50 -33.01 53.49
N GLN A 173 31.47 -32.68 52.62
CA GLN A 173 32.81 -33.27 52.66
C GLN A 173 33.58 -32.91 53.94
N ASP A 174 33.35 -31.73 54.49
CA ASP A 174 33.92 -31.32 55.77
C ASP A 174 33.37 -32.16 56.94
N ARG A 175 32.07 -32.48 56.92
CA ARG A 175 31.42 -33.31 57.95
C ARG A 175 31.68 -34.80 57.79
N VAL A 176 31.90 -35.28 56.57
CA VAL A 176 32.10 -36.70 56.25
C VAL A 176 33.43 -36.87 55.51
N PRO A 177 34.55 -37.13 56.23
CA PRO A 177 35.89 -37.16 55.66
C PRO A 177 36.08 -38.22 54.54
N THR A 178 35.28 -39.29 54.53
CA THR A 178 35.32 -40.34 53.51
C THR A 178 34.88 -39.88 52.12
N LEU A 179 34.22 -38.72 52.04
CA LEU A 179 33.73 -38.12 50.80
C LEU A 179 34.67 -37.02 50.25
N ARG A 180 35.74 -36.67 50.97
CA ARG A 180 36.70 -35.65 50.52
C ARG A 180 37.29 -36.02 49.16
N GLY A 181 37.29 -35.05 48.24
CA GLY A 181 37.85 -35.22 46.89
C GLY A 181 37.00 -36.06 45.93
N LYS A 182 35.80 -36.50 46.34
CA LYS A 182 34.83 -37.20 45.47
C LYS A 182 33.67 -36.31 45.03
N GLY A 183 33.80 -35.00 45.19
CA GLY A 183 32.74 -34.05 44.85
C GLY A 183 32.56 -33.88 43.35
N LEU A 184 31.31 -33.77 42.90
CA LEU A 184 30.97 -33.51 41.50
C LEU A 184 30.96 -32.00 41.19
N PHE A 185 30.59 -31.18 42.17
CA PHE A 185 30.45 -29.74 42.06
C PHE A 185 31.57 -29.00 42.82
N GLY A 186 31.90 -29.45 44.03
CA GLY A 186 32.99 -28.91 44.85
C GLY A 186 34.34 -29.03 44.15
N GLY A 187 35.01 -27.89 43.94
CA GLY A 187 36.26 -27.80 43.17
C GLY A 187 36.09 -27.60 41.65
N HIS A 188 34.89 -27.79 41.10
CA HIS A 188 34.58 -27.64 39.66
C HIS A 188 33.60 -26.48 39.37
N GLU A 189 33.36 -25.56 40.31
CA GLU A 189 32.43 -24.43 40.15
C GLU A 189 32.71 -23.62 38.86
N GLN A 190 33.98 -23.41 38.54
CA GLN A 190 34.35 -22.65 37.35
C GLN A 190 33.95 -23.37 36.07
N ASP A 191 34.06 -24.69 36.00
CA ASP A 191 33.74 -25.47 34.81
C ASP A 191 32.23 -25.40 34.52
N TRP A 192 31.42 -25.53 35.57
CA TRP A 192 29.96 -25.45 35.48
C TRP A 192 29.45 -24.03 35.23
N THR A 193 30.09 -22.99 35.80
CA THR A 193 29.62 -21.60 35.66
C THR A 193 30.14 -20.89 34.40
N THR A 194 31.30 -21.28 33.86
CA THR A 194 31.91 -20.67 32.66
C THR A 194 30.99 -20.57 31.43
N PRO A 195 30.24 -21.62 31.02
CA PRO A 195 29.37 -21.52 29.85
C PRO A 195 28.28 -20.45 30.03
N TYR A 196 27.68 -20.37 31.22
CA TYR A 196 26.66 -19.37 31.53
C TYR A 196 27.25 -17.95 31.58
N LYS A 197 28.46 -17.78 32.13
CA LYS A 197 29.18 -16.51 32.12
C LYS A 197 29.46 -16.01 30.70
N ARG A 198 29.90 -16.90 29.79
CA ARG A 198 30.10 -16.56 28.37
C ARG A 198 28.81 -16.10 27.69
N GLU A 199 27.68 -16.72 28.01
CA GLU A 199 26.38 -16.28 27.48
C GLU A 199 25.92 -14.94 28.07
N LEU A 200 26.19 -14.70 29.36
CA LEU A 200 25.94 -13.39 29.98
C LEU A 200 26.77 -12.29 29.32
N ASP A 201 28.04 -12.55 29.01
CA ASP A 201 28.91 -11.62 28.28
C ASP A 201 28.37 -11.36 26.86
N SER A 202 27.84 -12.39 26.20
CA SER A 202 27.22 -12.28 24.87
C SER A 202 25.97 -11.38 24.90
N ILE A 203 25.16 -11.49 25.95
CA ILE A 203 23.99 -10.66 26.22
C ILE A 203 24.42 -9.22 26.51
N GLN A 204 25.46 -9.02 27.33
CA GLN A 204 25.98 -7.70 27.65
C GLN A 204 26.48 -6.96 26.40
N ALA A 205 27.29 -7.62 25.57
CA ALA A 205 27.72 -7.06 24.28
C ALA A 205 26.53 -6.70 23.36
N ALA A 206 25.39 -7.40 23.48
CA ALA A 206 24.18 -7.06 22.76
C ALA A 206 23.49 -5.79 23.30
N TYR A 207 23.51 -5.56 24.61
CA TYR A 207 23.04 -4.32 25.24
C TYR A 207 23.94 -3.14 24.86
N ASP A 208 25.26 -3.32 24.85
CA ASP A 208 26.21 -2.26 24.46
C ASP A 208 25.96 -1.81 23.02
N ARG A 209 25.74 -2.74 22.09
CA ARG A 209 25.29 -2.42 20.72
C ARG A 209 23.95 -1.67 20.68
N GLY A 210 23.07 -1.91 21.65
CA GLY A 210 21.83 -1.16 21.84
C GLY A 210 22.08 0.27 22.29
N ASN A 211 22.93 0.45 23.29
CA ASN A 211 23.32 1.76 23.81
C ASN A 211 24.02 2.60 22.73
N LEU A 212 24.90 2.00 21.93
CA LEU A 212 25.52 2.67 20.78
C LEU A 212 24.50 3.16 19.75
N ARG A 213 23.39 2.43 19.53
CA ARG A 213 22.29 2.90 18.66
C ARG A 213 21.56 4.09 19.27
N ALA A 214 21.30 4.06 20.58
CA ALA A 214 20.62 5.14 21.29
C ALA A 214 21.45 6.43 21.32
N GLN A 215 22.77 6.31 21.39
CA GLN A 215 23.71 7.44 21.40
C GLN A 215 24.04 7.97 20.00
N THR A 216 23.55 7.32 18.93
CA THR A 216 23.88 7.74 17.56
C THR A 216 23.30 9.13 17.27
N PRO A 217 24.13 10.14 16.91
CA PRO A 217 23.65 11.48 16.58
C PRO A 217 22.88 11.50 15.26
N PHE A 218 22.05 12.53 15.06
CA PHE A 218 21.30 12.69 13.82
C PHE A 218 22.24 13.00 12.65
N PRO A 219 22.23 12.21 11.57
CA PRO A 219 23.05 12.51 10.41
C PRO A 219 22.55 13.78 9.72
N GLN A 220 23.47 14.64 9.26
CA GLN A 220 23.12 15.92 8.65
C GLN A 220 22.26 15.76 7.39
N SER A 221 22.51 14.72 6.60
CA SER A 221 21.70 14.37 5.42
C SER A 221 20.24 14.09 5.76
N LEU A 222 19.97 13.49 6.92
CA LEU A 222 18.61 13.26 7.39
C LEU A 222 17.97 14.59 7.80
N LEU A 223 18.69 15.45 8.51
CA LEU A 223 18.18 16.76 8.93
C LEU A 223 17.85 17.66 7.74
N THR A 224 18.68 17.67 6.69
CA THR A 224 18.40 18.44 5.45
C THR A 224 17.16 17.91 4.75
N GLN A 225 17.05 16.58 4.60
CA GLN A 225 15.86 15.93 4.02
C GLN A 225 14.58 16.28 4.80
N LEU A 226 14.65 16.28 6.14
CA LEU A 226 13.51 16.63 6.99
C LEU A 226 13.11 18.10 6.85
N LYS A 227 14.09 19.02 6.79
CA LYS A 227 13.84 20.45 6.53
C LYS A 227 13.17 20.65 5.16
N GLN A 228 13.65 19.96 4.13
CA GLN A 228 13.05 19.99 2.80
C GLN A 228 11.61 19.47 2.82
N ALA A 229 11.36 18.32 3.45
CA ALA A 229 10.01 17.75 3.57
C ALA A 229 9.04 18.70 4.30
N ARG A 230 9.51 19.44 5.32
CA ARG A 230 8.69 20.48 5.99
C ARG A 230 8.34 21.61 5.03
N ARG A 231 9.30 22.11 4.25
CA ARG A 231 9.08 23.16 3.25
C ARG A 231 8.10 22.71 2.18
N GLU A 232 8.30 21.53 1.61
CA GLU A 232 7.40 20.94 0.62
C GLU A 232 5.99 20.73 1.15
N ARG A 233 5.84 20.29 2.40
CA ARG A 233 4.53 20.15 3.06
C ARG A 233 3.80 21.48 3.13
N ILE A 234 4.49 22.56 3.52
CA ILE A 234 3.91 23.90 3.57
C ILE A 234 3.52 24.34 2.16
N LEU A 235 4.42 24.20 1.17
CA LEU A 235 4.16 24.56 -0.23
C LEU A 235 2.98 23.77 -0.83
N ASN A 236 2.85 22.48 -0.52
CA ASN A 236 1.74 21.67 -0.99
C ASN A 236 0.42 22.10 -0.34
N LYS A 237 0.43 22.45 0.95
CA LYS A 237 -0.75 22.96 1.64
C LYS A 237 -1.17 24.34 1.16
N THR A 238 -0.22 25.23 0.83
CA THR A 238 -0.54 26.52 0.22
C THR A 238 -1.11 26.34 -1.19
N LYS A 239 -0.54 25.45 -2.02
CA LYS A 239 -1.10 25.10 -3.34
C LYS A 239 -2.50 24.50 -3.25
N GLU A 240 -2.72 23.56 -2.33
CA GLU A 240 -4.06 22.98 -2.06
C GLU A 240 -5.06 24.08 -1.68
N ARG A 241 -4.66 25.00 -0.80
CA ARG A 241 -5.50 26.15 -0.41
C ARG A 241 -5.82 27.08 -1.57
N LEU A 242 -4.86 27.34 -2.46
CA LEU A 242 -5.10 28.18 -3.65
C LEU A 242 -6.10 27.52 -4.62
N ARG A 243 -6.03 26.20 -4.79
CA ARG A 243 -7.00 25.43 -5.60
C ARG A 243 -8.41 25.51 -5.01
N GLU A 244 -8.51 25.36 -3.69
CA GLU A 244 -9.78 25.55 -2.94
C GLU A 244 -10.36 26.96 -3.13
N LEU A 245 -9.50 27.99 -3.14
CA LEU A 245 -9.93 29.38 -3.36
C LEU A 245 -10.39 29.62 -4.81
N ARG A 246 -9.82 28.92 -5.79
CA ARG A 246 -10.30 28.93 -7.19
C ARG A 246 -11.63 28.19 -7.39
N GLY A 247 -12.12 27.49 -6.37
CA GLY A 247 -13.38 26.74 -6.42
C GLY A 247 -13.22 25.24 -6.69
N GLU A 248 -12.00 24.72 -6.73
CA GLU A 248 -11.80 23.27 -6.86
C GLU A 248 -12.20 22.53 -5.57
N GLN A 249 -12.98 21.44 -5.72
CA GLN A 249 -13.41 20.63 -4.60
C GLN A 249 -12.34 19.60 -4.19
N THR A 250 -11.48 19.96 -3.24
CA THR A 250 -10.47 19.05 -2.69
C THR A 250 -11.05 18.13 -1.60
N PRO A 251 -10.44 16.97 -1.32
CA PRO A 251 -10.86 16.11 -0.20
C PRO A 251 -10.82 16.81 1.16
N SER A 252 -9.84 17.71 1.36
CA SER A 252 -9.73 18.55 2.56
C SER A 252 -10.94 19.47 2.70
N LEU A 253 -11.32 20.15 1.61
CA LEU A 253 -12.50 21.00 1.56
C LEU A 253 -13.77 20.19 1.83
N LEU A 254 -13.97 19.06 1.15
CA LEU A 254 -15.14 18.21 1.36
C LEU A 254 -15.24 17.73 2.82
N LYS A 255 -14.11 17.37 3.45
CA LYS A 255 -14.08 17.01 4.87
C LYS A 255 -14.52 18.18 5.75
N LYS A 256 -14.02 19.39 5.49
CA LYS A 256 -14.41 20.61 6.21
C LYS A 256 -15.88 20.98 6.02
N LEU A 257 -16.42 20.81 4.81
CA LEU A 257 -17.83 21.07 4.51
C LEU A 257 -18.75 20.08 5.23
N ARG A 258 -18.33 18.82 5.34
CA ARG A 258 -19.06 17.76 6.06
C ARG A 258 -18.99 17.90 7.58
N GLN A 259 -17.96 18.53 8.13
CA GLN A 259 -17.87 18.82 9.57
C GLN A 259 -19.00 19.74 9.98
N GLY A 260 -19.88 19.29 10.86
CA GLY A 260 -20.98 20.09 11.41
C GLY A 260 -20.86 20.36 12.90
N PRO A 261 -21.66 21.31 13.43
CA PRO A 261 -21.75 21.51 14.86
C PRO A 261 -22.30 20.24 15.54
N PRO A 262 -21.98 20.01 16.82
CA PRO A 262 -22.52 18.87 17.58
C PRO A 262 -24.05 18.77 17.50
N ALA A 263 -24.58 17.56 17.60
CA ALA A 263 -26.02 17.27 17.44
C ALA A 263 -26.93 18.14 18.35
N ARG A 264 -26.49 18.40 19.60
CA ARG A 264 -27.21 19.27 20.54
C ARG A 264 -27.37 20.70 20.01
N ILE A 265 -26.33 21.26 19.41
CA ILE A 265 -26.38 22.61 18.82
C ILE A 265 -27.25 22.59 17.57
N LEU A 266 -27.08 21.59 16.70
CA LEU A 266 -27.88 21.44 15.48
C LEU A 266 -29.39 21.39 15.74
N LYS A 267 -29.83 20.72 16.82
CA LYS A 267 -31.24 20.64 17.23
C LYS A 267 -31.83 22.03 17.46
N ASN A 268 -31.06 22.93 18.07
CA ASN A 268 -31.50 24.28 18.43
C ASN A 268 -31.32 25.31 17.30
N MET A 269 -30.59 24.96 16.23
CA MET A 269 -30.38 25.85 15.10
C MET A 269 -31.57 25.89 14.15
N SER A 270 -31.98 27.10 13.76
CA SER A 270 -32.97 27.30 12.71
C SER A 270 -32.45 26.84 11.34
N SER A 271 -33.36 26.60 10.39
CA SER A 271 -33.01 26.25 9.00
C SER A 271 -32.03 27.24 8.37
N ARG A 272 -32.27 28.55 8.57
CA ARG A 272 -31.39 29.64 8.13
C ARG A 272 -30.01 29.56 8.77
N GLN A 273 -29.93 29.34 10.08
CA GLN A 273 -28.64 29.21 10.77
C GLN A 273 -27.85 27.98 10.28
N ARG A 274 -28.52 26.85 10.02
CA ARG A 274 -27.88 25.65 9.45
C ARG A 274 -27.34 25.92 8.04
N TYR A 275 -28.09 26.64 7.21
CA TYR A 275 -27.66 27.05 5.88
C TYR A 275 -26.43 27.97 5.95
N LEU A 276 -26.50 29.03 6.75
CA LEU A 276 -25.40 29.98 6.91
C LEU A 276 -24.14 29.30 7.44
N ASP A 277 -24.27 28.37 8.38
CA ASP A 277 -23.12 27.63 8.90
C ASP A 277 -22.48 26.72 7.84
N LYS A 278 -23.29 26.02 7.03
CA LYS A 278 -22.80 25.23 5.89
C LYS A 278 -22.03 26.10 4.90
N VAL A 279 -22.59 27.26 4.55
CA VAL A 279 -21.97 28.23 3.62
C VAL A 279 -20.69 28.82 4.20
N ALA A 280 -20.69 29.21 5.49
CA ALA A 280 -19.54 29.83 6.15
C ALA A 280 -18.32 28.90 6.30
N ARG A 281 -18.48 27.58 6.16
CA ARG A 281 -17.36 26.63 6.14
C ARG A 281 -16.52 26.72 4.86
N HIS A 282 -17.07 27.30 3.79
CA HIS A 282 -16.39 27.43 2.50
C HIS A 282 -15.12 28.31 2.60
N PRO A 283 -14.06 28.01 1.83
CA PRO A 283 -12.79 28.73 1.86
C PRO A 283 -12.90 30.18 1.38
N SER A 284 -13.83 30.47 0.46
CA SER A 284 -14.05 31.81 -0.12
C SER A 284 -14.26 32.88 0.95
N GLU A 285 -13.82 34.10 0.66
CA GLU A 285 -14.01 35.29 1.51
C GLU A 285 -14.87 36.36 0.82
N VAL A 286 -15.61 35.99 -0.22
CA VAL A 286 -16.44 36.92 -1.02
C VAL A 286 -17.89 36.44 -1.09
N GLY A 287 -18.81 37.33 -1.48
CA GLY A 287 -20.24 37.09 -1.66
C GLY A 287 -20.97 36.53 -0.46
N MET A 288 -21.87 35.57 -0.72
CA MET A 288 -22.70 34.94 0.31
C MET A 288 -21.87 34.26 1.41
N VAL A 289 -20.67 33.77 1.10
CA VAL A 289 -19.78 33.15 2.09
C VAL A 289 -19.24 34.19 3.07
N ALA A 290 -18.85 35.35 2.58
CA ALA A 290 -18.38 36.45 3.43
C ALA A 290 -19.50 36.97 4.34
N ARG A 291 -20.70 37.16 3.76
CA ARG A 291 -21.90 37.55 4.51
C ARG A 291 -22.21 36.55 5.64
N ALA A 292 -22.22 35.26 5.32
CA ALA A 292 -22.48 34.21 6.30
C ALA A 292 -21.41 34.15 7.41
N LYS A 293 -20.12 34.34 7.08
CA LYS A 293 -19.04 34.40 8.08
C LYS A 293 -19.19 35.60 9.01
N ARG A 294 -19.56 36.77 8.48
CA ARG A 294 -19.79 37.99 9.27
C ARG A 294 -20.99 37.84 10.21
N GLU A 295 -22.10 37.33 9.71
CA GLU A 295 -23.33 37.08 10.50
C GLU A 295 -23.06 36.10 11.65
N LEU A 296 -22.23 35.07 11.39
CA LEU A 296 -21.79 34.10 12.40
C LEU A 296 -20.55 34.55 13.21
N ARG A 297 -20.09 35.79 13.05
CA ARG A 297 -18.90 36.35 13.73
C ARG A 297 -17.63 35.49 13.59
N ARG A 298 -17.48 34.79 12.47
CA ARG A 298 -16.24 34.07 12.13
C ARG A 298 -15.21 35.03 11.54
N GLY A 299 -13.97 34.91 11.98
CA GLY A 299 -12.87 35.70 11.44
C GLY A 299 -12.65 35.47 9.94
N MET A 300 -12.43 36.57 9.21
CA MET A 300 -12.02 36.59 7.80
C MET A 300 -10.63 37.19 7.71
N LYS A 301 -9.79 36.72 6.77
CA LYS A 301 -8.44 37.28 6.61
C LYS A 301 -8.50 38.71 6.07
N ASN A 302 -9.38 38.94 5.09
CA ASN A 302 -9.66 40.27 4.56
C ASN A 302 -11.06 40.73 4.98
N ALA A 303 -11.16 41.53 6.05
CA ALA A 303 -12.45 42.03 6.55
C ALA A 303 -13.22 42.86 5.50
N LYS A 304 -12.52 43.50 4.56
CA LYS A 304 -13.10 44.32 3.48
C LYS A 304 -13.39 43.54 2.19
N ALA A 305 -13.11 42.24 2.10
CA ALA A 305 -13.26 41.50 0.85
C ALA A 305 -14.72 41.43 0.34
N TYR A 306 -15.70 41.47 1.23
CA TYR A 306 -17.13 41.49 0.84
C TYR A 306 -17.55 42.84 0.22
N LEU A 307 -16.91 43.95 0.59
CA LEU A 307 -17.21 45.28 0.06
C LEU A 307 -16.85 45.43 -1.42
N VAL A 308 -15.98 44.57 -1.93
CA VAL A 308 -15.55 44.60 -3.34
C VAL A 308 -16.73 44.30 -4.28
N GLU A 309 -17.67 43.45 -3.85
CA GLU A 309 -18.90 43.12 -4.58
C GLU A 309 -20.05 44.10 -4.30
N ASP A 310 -20.04 44.79 -3.14
CA ASP A 310 -21.04 45.81 -2.79
C ASP A 310 -20.71 47.21 -3.36
N SER A 311 -19.58 47.36 -4.07
CA SER A 311 -19.25 48.61 -4.75
C SER A 311 -20.17 48.86 -5.94
N LEU A 312 -20.61 50.11 -6.12
CA LEU A 312 -21.54 50.51 -7.20
C LEU A 312 -21.02 50.12 -8.58
N ASP A 313 -19.72 50.23 -8.79
CA ASP A 313 -19.07 49.92 -10.08
C ASP A 313 -19.04 48.42 -10.35
N LYS A 314 -18.69 47.60 -9.35
CA LYS A 314 -18.67 46.14 -9.51
C LYS A 314 -20.06 45.56 -9.67
N LYS A 315 -21.06 46.15 -9.00
CA LYS A 315 -22.47 45.78 -9.14
C LYS A 315 -22.96 45.99 -10.58
N LYS A 316 -22.65 47.13 -11.19
CA LYS A 316 -22.97 47.40 -12.61
C LYS A 316 -22.32 46.37 -13.55
N GLU A 317 -21.05 46.01 -13.33
CA GLU A 317 -20.37 44.98 -14.12
C GLU A 317 -21.03 43.60 -13.97
N LEU A 318 -21.37 43.19 -12.74
CA LEU A 318 -22.02 41.91 -12.46
C LEU A 318 -23.44 41.86 -13.04
N ASP A 319 -24.19 42.96 -12.95
CA ASP A 319 -25.53 43.08 -13.53
C ASP A 319 -25.46 42.97 -15.07
N ALA A 320 -24.45 43.56 -15.72
CA ALA A 320 -24.22 43.42 -17.15
C ALA A 320 -23.92 41.96 -17.56
N ILE A 321 -23.06 41.26 -16.81
CA ILE A 321 -22.76 39.84 -17.04
C ILE A 321 -24.02 38.98 -16.81
N ALA A 322 -24.82 39.28 -15.78
CA ALA A 322 -26.05 38.54 -15.49
C ALA A 322 -27.10 38.72 -16.59
N GLU A 323 -27.21 39.92 -17.17
CA GLU A 323 -28.05 40.20 -18.35
C GLU A 323 -27.55 39.44 -19.58
N GLU A 324 -26.24 39.37 -19.80
CA GLU A 324 -25.65 38.62 -20.91
C GLU A 324 -25.96 37.11 -20.80
N ILE A 325 -25.80 36.53 -19.60
CA ILE A 325 -26.16 35.14 -19.32
C ILE A 325 -27.66 34.92 -19.53
N ARG A 326 -28.52 35.84 -19.06
CA ARG A 326 -29.98 35.76 -19.26
C ARG A 326 -30.33 35.76 -20.74
N ARG A 327 -29.77 36.68 -21.54
CA ARG A 327 -29.95 36.71 -23.00
C ARG A 327 -29.44 35.43 -23.67
N GLY A 328 -28.30 34.91 -23.23
CA GLY A 328 -27.72 33.65 -23.73
C GLY A 328 -28.60 32.44 -23.42
N ASN A 329 -29.17 32.35 -22.22
CA ASN A 329 -30.06 31.26 -21.82
C ASN A 329 -31.42 31.33 -22.52
N LEU A 330 -31.96 32.54 -22.72
CA LEU A 330 -33.16 32.78 -23.54
C LEU A 330 -32.94 32.32 -24.98
N LYS A 331 -31.78 32.63 -25.59
CA LYS A 331 -31.40 32.14 -26.93
C LYS A 331 -31.25 30.62 -27.01
N ARG A 332 -30.86 29.96 -25.92
CA ARG A 332 -30.70 28.50 -25.84
C ARG A 332 -32.01 27.76 -25.52
N GLY A 333 -33.13 28.47 -25.34
CA GLY A 333 -34.41 27.86 -24.99
C GLY A 333 -34.47 27.24 -23.58
N VAL A 334 -33.46 27.49 -22.74
CA VAL A 334 -33.44 27.03 -21.35
C VAL A 334 -34.17 28.06 -20.49
N GLY A 335 -35.48 28.18 -20.73
CA GLY A 335 -36.37 28.96 -19.88
C GLY A 335 -36.54 28.26 -18.53
N MET A 336 -36.04 28.89 -17.47
CA MET A 336 -36.27 28.44 -16.09
C MET A 336 -37.77 28.53 -15.81
N ARG A 337 -38.49 27.40 -15.83
CA ARG A 337 -39.82 27.30 -15.22
C ARG A 337 -39.63 27.41 -13.71
N ILE A 338 -39.67 28.63 -13.20
CA ILE A 338 -39.92 28.87 -11.78
C ILE A 338 -41.43 28.71 -11.63
N THR A 339 -41.87 27.53 -11.20
CA THR A 339 -43.24 27.34 -10.71
C THR A 339 -43.29 27.95 -9.31
N ASP A 340 -44.27 28.84 -9.11
CA ASP A 340 -44.59 29.46 -7.81
C ASP A 340 -44.90 28.44 -6.70
#